data_AF-A0A645D993-F1
#
_entry.id   AF-A0A645D993-F1
#
_cell.length_a   1.000
_cell.length_b   1.000
_cell.length_c   1.000
_cell.angle_alpha   90.00
_cell.angle_beta   90.00
_cell.angle_gamma   90.00
#
_symmetry.space_group_name_H-M   'P 1'
#
loop_
_entity.id
_entity.type
_entity.pdbx_description
1 polymer ?
#
loop_
_entity_poly.entity_id
_entity_poly.type
_entity_poly.pdbx_seq_one_letter_code
_entity_poly.pdbx_strand_id
1 'polypeptide(L)' 'MPTITLEAGKLNMNQKKQIVKEFTATASKILNLPEQVFTVYLKENELENIGFGGKLISEESN' A
#
# COMPACT_ATOMS: atom_id res chain seq x y z
N MET A 1 6.58 -15.23 9.12
CA MET A 1 5.44 -14.29 8.99
C MET A 1 5.81 -13.25 7.94
N PRO A 2 5.48 -13.47 6.66
CA PRO A 2 5.76 -12.51 5.60
C PRO A 2 5.02 -11.19 5.82
N THR A 3 5.63 -10.07 5.43
CA THR A 3 5.06 -8.74 5.57
C THR A 3 5.12 -8.00 4.23
N ILE A 4 4.03 -7.31 3.90
CA ILE A 4 3.92 -6.42 2.75
C ILE A 4 3.63 -5.02 3.28
N THR A 5 4.42 -4.03 2.89
CA THR A 5 4.19 -2.63 3.24
C THR A 5 3.93 -1.84 1.97
N LEU A 6 2.80 -1.12 1.93
CA LEU A 6 2.50 -0.14 0.90
C LEU A 6 2.58 1.25 1.51
N GLU A 7 3.47 2.08 0.99
CA GLU A 7 3.49 3.52 1.26
C GLU A 7 2.81 4.24 0.09
N ALA A 8 1.77 5.02 0.39
CA ALA A 8 0.95 5.68 -0.62
C ALA A 8 0.38 7.01 -0.11
N GLY A 9 -0.24 7.79 -0.99
CA GLY A 9 -1.15 8.87 -0.59
C GLY A 9 -2.40 8.33 0.12
N LYS A 10 -3.37 9.21 0.41
CA LYS A 10 -4.66 8.80 1.00
C LYS A 10 -5.40 7.81 0.10
N LEU A 11 -5.95 6.78 0.74
CA LEU A 11 -6.75 5.75 0.10
C LEU A 11 -8.18 5.76 0.66
N ASN A 12 -9.16 5.53 -0.20
CA ASN A 12 -10.52 5.26 0.28
C ASN A 12 -10.64 3.84 0.83
N MET A 13 -11.71 3.58 1.59
CA MET A 13 -11.90 2.28 2.26
C MET A 13 -12.00 1.09 1.29
N ASN A 14 -12.56 1.30 0.09
CA ASN A 14 -12.67 0.23 -0.91
C ASN A 14 -11.29 -0.15 -1.47
N GLN A 15 -10.43 0.84 -1.76
CA GLN A 15 -9.05 0.61 -2.18
C GLN A 15 -8.27 -0.15 -1.12
N LYS A 16 -8.37 0.25 0.16
CA LYS A 16 -7.69 -0.44 1.27
C LYS A 16 -8.07 -1.91 1.34
N LYS A 17 -9.37 -2.22 1.29
CA LYS A 17 -9.88 -3.60 1.32
C LYS A 17 -9.38 -4.42 0.13
N GLN A 18 -9.42 -3.84 -1.08
CA GLN A 18 -8.99 -4.52 -2.29
C GLN A 18 -7.49 -4.80 -2.27
N ILE A 19 -6.66 -3.81 -1.88
CA ILE A 19 -5.20 -3.96 -1.76
C ILE A 19 -4.85 -5.07 -0.78
N VAL A 20 -5.40 -5.04 0.45
CA VAL A 20 -5.10 -6.06 1.47
C VAL A 20 -5.46 -7.47 0.96
N LYS A 21 -6.62 -7.62 0.31
CA LYS A 21 -7.07 -8.90 -0.24
C LYS A 21 -6.18 -9.38 -1.38
N GLU A 22 -5.97 -8.55 -2.40
CA GLU A 22 -5.29 -8.98 -3.63
C GLU A 22 -3.78 -9.15 -3.43
N PHE A 23 -3.15 -8.32 -2.60
CA PHE A 23 -1.73 -8.46 -2.26
C PHE A 23 -1.49 -9.76 -1.48
N THR A 24 -2.35 -10.05 -0.49
CA THR A 24 -2.26 -11.29 0.28
C THR A 24 -2.47 -12.51 -0.60
N ALA A 25 -3.53 -12.54 -1.42
CA ALA A 25 -3.84 -13.68 -2.29
C ALA A 25 -2.71 -13.94 -3.30
N THR A 26 -2.16 -12.89 -3.90
CA THR A 26 -1.07 -13.01 -4.87
C THR A 26 0.21 -13.52 -4.22
N ALA A 27 0.60 -12.97 -3.08
CA ALA A 27 1.81 -13.39 -2.37
C ALA A 27 1.67 -14.82 -1.81
N SER A 28 0.50 -15.16 -1.27
CA SER A 28 0.16 -16.51 -0.80
C SER A 28 0.31 -17.54 -1.93
N LYS A 29 -0.25 -17.25 -3.11
CA LYS A 29 -0.14 -18.11 -4.29
C LYS A 29 1.31 -18.30 -4.74
N ILE A 30 2.10 -17.23 -4.83
CA ILE A 30 3.47 -17.30 -5.36
C ILE A 30 4.40 -18.03 -4.38
N LEU A 31 4.26 -17.75 -3.08
CA LEU A 31 5.13 -18.31 -2.05
C LEU A 31 4.67 -19.68 -1.53
N ASN A 32 3.49 -20.15 -1.95
CA ASN A 32 2.86 -21.38 -1.48
C ASN A 32 2.72 -21.42 0.06
N LEU A 33 2.21 -20.33 0.64
CA LEU A 33 1.99 -20.17 2.08
C LEU A 33 0.52 -19.80 2.34
N PRO A 34 -0.08 -20.21 3.49
CA PRO A 34 -1.45 -19.83 3.83
C PRO A 34 -1.62 -18.31 3.98
N GLU A 35 -2.73 -17.73 3.52
CA GLU A 35 -2.99 -16.28 3.62
C GLU A 35 -2.89 -15.74 5.06
N GLN A 36 -3.24 -16.57 6.05
CA GLN A 36 -3.29 -16.18 7.46
C GLN A 36 -1.90 -15.85 8.06
N VAL A 37 -0.80 -16.22 7.37
CA VAL A 37 0.55 -15.91 7.85
C VAL A 37 1.07 -14.56 7.36
N PHE A 38 0.32 -13.87 6.50
CA PHE A 38 0.69 -12.59 5.91
C PHE A 38 0.15 -11.41 6.71
N THR A 39 0.92 -10.33 6.74
CA THR A 39 0.49 -9.03 7.28
C THR A 39 0.71 -7.95 6.23
N VAL A 40 -0.30 -7.11 6.01
CA VAL A 40 -0.25 -5.99 5.07
C VAL A 40 -0.37 -4.68 5.85
N TYR A 41 0.67 -3.84 5.79
CA TYR A 41 0.66 -2.49 6.34
C TYR A 41 0.40 -1.47 5.23
N LEU A 42 -0.63 -0.64 5.41
CA LEU A 42 -0.89 0.51 4.56
C LEU A 42 -0.45 1.76 5.31
N LYS A 43 0.58 2.43 4.80
CA LYS A 43 1.10 3.70 5.35
C LYS A 43 0.70 4.82 4.42
N GLU A 44 -0.27 5.61 4.85
CA GLU A 44 -0.81 6.73 4.08
C GLU A 44 -0.16 8.03 4.51
N ASN A 45 0.33 8.80 3.54
CA ASN A 45 0.91 10.12 3.73
C ASN A 45 0.01 11.18 3.08
N GLU A 46 -0.04 12.38 3.67
CA GLU A 46 -0.57 13.56 2.98
C GLU A 46 0.34 13.93 1.81
N LEU A 47 -0.21 14.52 0.74
CA LEU A 47 0.58 14.85 -0.46
C LEU A 47 1.68 15.88 -0.19
N GLU A 48 1.50 16.74 0.81
CA GLU A 48 2.52 17.69 1.30
C GLU A 48 3.72 17.01 1.97
N ASN A 49 3.58 15.73 2.33
CA ASN A 49 4.64 14.93 2.95
C ASN A 49 5.31 13.98 1.95
N ILE A 50 4.99 14.09 0.66
CA ILE A 50 5.56 13.23 -0.39
C ILE A 50 6.28 14.10 -1.42
N GLY A 51 7.58 13.86 -1.58
CA GLY A 51 8.40 14.51 -2.60
C GLY A 51 8.71 13.56 -3.76
N PHE A 52 8.62 14.05 -5.00
CA PHE A 52 9.05 13.35 -6.20
C PHE A 52 9.86 14.29 -7.09
N GLY A 53 11.06 13.87 -7.52
CA GLY A 53 11.93 14.71 -8.37
C GLY A 53 12.36 16.04 -7.74
N GLY A 54 12.37 16.14 -6.41
CA GLY A 54 12.74 17.37 -5.69
C GLY A 54 11.60 18.37 -5.49
N LYS A 55 10.35 18.00 -5.83
CA LYS A 55 9.15 18.81 -5.60
C LYS A 55 8.13 18.07 -4.76
N LEU A 56 7.32 18.79 -4.00
CA LEU A 56 6.20 18.18 -3.26
C LEU A 56 5.09 17.81 -4.24
N ILE A 57 4.46 16.65 -4.07
CA ILE A 57 3.34 16.23 -4.93
C ILE A 57 2.15 17.19 -4.81
N SER A 58 1.97 17.81 -3.64
CA SER A 58 0.97 18.85 -3.43
C SER A 58 1.16 20.07 -4.35
N GLU A 59 2.37 20.36 -4.81
CA GLU A 59 2.65 21.50 -5.71
C GLU A 59 2.20 21.25 -7.16
N GLU A 60 2.09 19.98 -7.58
CA GLU A 60 1.68 19.60 -8.94
C GLU A 60 0.16 19.35 -9.07
N SER A 61 -0.59 19.44 -7.96
CA SER A 61 -2.03 19.12 -7.92
C SER A 61 -2.97 20.32 -8.15
N ASN A 62 -2.49 21.39 -8.81
CA ASN A 62 -3.30 22.57 -9.18
C ASN A 62 -3.91 22.46 -10.57
#